data_AF-A0A9P4KCW6-F1
#
_entry.id   AF-A0A9P4KCW6-F1
#
_cell.length_a   1.000
_cell.length_b   1.000
_cell.length_c   1.000
_cell.angle_alpha   90.00
_cell.angle_beta   90.00
_cell.angle_gamma   90.00
#
_symmetry.space_group_name_H-M   'P 1'
#
loop_
_entity.id
_entity.type
_entity.pdbx_description
1 polymer ?
#
loop_
_entity_poly.entity_id
_entity_poly.type
_entity_poly.pdbx_seq_one_letter_code
_entity_poly.pdbx_strand_id
1 'polypeptide(L)'
;TKYYDLETGISYSSISHANGLTHRIAFPEDSSASDAILQVVAPNDFGWCGFSWGGHMTQNPLSVGWPTGVSSGQKAIISSRMAYGYYAVPLPYDGATYTYLVGTTSNDTHWQITTRCQGCTQWSSADGDFNLQNETEAVFAYACSSVPPDDPASNSSTFNIHEQFGIWGHDLSGAKNASFSEWVEKNSYTETQERRWSA
;
A
#
# COMPACT_ATOMS: atom_id res chain seq x y z
N THR A 1 4.34 11.91 10.77
CA THR A 1 5.59 12.06 11.54
C THR A 1 6.70 11.29 10.86
N LYS A 2 7.97 11.69 11.00
CA LYS A 2 9.08 10.92 10.43
C LYS A 2 9.28 9.60 11.19
N TYR A 3 9.56 8.52 10.47
CA TYR A 3 9.85 7.19 11.04
C TYR A 3 11.05 6.58 10.32
N TYR A 4 12.02 6.04 11.07
CA TYR A 4 13.16 5.31 10.53
C TYR A 4 12.98 3.82 10.79
N ASP A 5 12.91 3.03 9.73
CA ASP A 5 12.81 1.58 9.83
C ASP A 5 14.20 0.95 9.94
N LEU A 6 14.48 0.31 11.08
CA LEU A 6 15.78 -0.29 11.36
C LEU A 6 16.05 -1.53 10.50
N GLU A 7 15.01 -2.23 10.06
CA GLU A 7 15.16 -3.45 9.25
C GLU A 7 15.62 -3.10 7.82
N THR A 8 14.95 -2.14 7.20
CA THR A 8 15.16 -1.78 5.79
C THR A 8 16.07 -0.57 5.59
N GLY A 9 16.33 0.21 6.64
CA GLY A 9 17.04 1.49 6.60
C GLY A 9 16.25 2.62 5.93
N ILE A 10 14.96 2.42 5.67
CA ILE A 10 14.11 3.39 4.97
C ILE A 10 13.59 4.44 5.96
N SER A 11 13.62 5.71 5.54
CA SER A 11 12.94 6.80 6.25
C SER A 11 11.60 7.09 5.60
N TYR A 12 10.54 7.14 6.41
CA TYR A 12 9.16 7.34 5.98
C TYR A 12 8.54 8.58 6.60
N SER A 13 7.53 9.14 5.94
CA SER A 13 6.44 9.84 6.61
C SER A 13 5.40 8.82 7.06
N SER A 14 5.02 8.86 8.33
CA SER A 14 4.23 7.83 9.01
C SER A 14 3.02 8.42 9.74
N ILE A 15 1.95 7.64 9.80
CA ILE A 15 0.80 7.88 10.67
C ILE A 15 0.34 6.54 11.26
N SER A 16 0.06 6.54 12.57
CA SER A 16 -0.62 5.44 13.26
C SER A 16 -2.01 5.90 13.66
N HIS A 17 -3.00 5.13 13.25
CA HIS A 17 -4.41 5.39 13.48
C HIS A 17 -4.85 4.84 14.84
N ALA A 18 -5.97 5.35 15.37
CA ALA A 18 -6.48 4.93 16.68
C ALA A 18 -6.84 3.43 16.75
N ASN A 19 -7.09 2.81 15.60
CA ASN A 19 -7.38 1.38 15.48
C ASN A 19 -6.13 0.50 15.32
N GLY A 20 -4.92 1.05 15.49
CA GLY A 20 -3.66 0.32 15.41
C GLY A 20 -3.07 0.20 14.01
N LEU A 21 -3.81 0.51 12.96
CA LEU A 21 -3.31 0.55 11.59
C LEU A 21 -2.25 1.65 11.43
N THR A 22 -1.11 1.31 10.84
CA THR A 22 -0.04 2.26 10.52
C THR A 22 0.21 2.27 9.04
N HIS A 23 0.27 3.47 8.47
CA HIS A 23 0.74 3.71 7.12
C HIS A 23 2.05 4.49 7.15
N ARG A 24 2.94 4.11 6.25
CA ARG A 24 4.26 4.71 6.08
C ARG A 24 4.50 4.88 4.59
N ILE A 25 4.86 6.08 4.17
CA ILE A 25 5.13 6.40 2.77
C ILE A 25 6.47 7.08 2.61
N ALA A 26 7.17 6.75 1.53
CA ALA A 26 8.38 7.45 1.09
C ALA A 26 8.30 7.67 -0.42
N PHE A 27 8.70 8.85 -0.87
CA PHE A 27 8.71 9.28 -2.27
C PHE A 27 10.15 9.58 -2.71
N PRO A 28 10.46 9.45 -4.00
CA PRO A 28 11.69 10.02 -4.54
C PRO A 28 11.67 11.55 -4.42
N GLU A 29 12.83 12.12 -4.13
CA GLU A 29 13.06 13.57 -4.27
C GLU A 29 13.30 13.91 -5.75
N ASP A 30 12.84 15.10 -6.17
CA ASP A 30 13.06 15.66 -7.52
C ASP A 30 12.76 14.72 -8.70
N SER A 31 11.70 13.93 -8.60
CA SER A 31 11.30 12.96 -9.62
C SER A 31 9.97 13.32 -10.27
N SER A 32 9.92 13.18 -11.59
CA SER A 32 8.67 13.21 -12.36
C SER A 32 8.00 11.83 -12.46
N ALA A 33 8.63 10.76 -11.96
CA ALA A 33 8.08 9.42 -12.01
C ALA A 33 7.00 9.21 -10.95
N SER A 34 5.93 8.51 -11.34
CA SER A 34 4.93 8.00 -10.40
C SER A 34 5.52 6.82 -9.62
N ASP A 35 6.05 7.08 -8.43
CA ASP A 35 6.79 6.10 -7.65
C ASP A 35 6.71 6.42 -6.15
N ALA A 36 6.49 5.38 -5.36
CA ALA A 36 6.43 5.47 -3.91
C ALA A 36 6.83 4.15 -3.28
N ILE A 37 7.27 4.18 -2.02
CA ILE A 37 7.30 3.02 -1.16
C ILE A 37 6.14 3.19 -0.19
N LEU A 38 5.26 2.20 -0.13
CA LEU A 38 4.18 2.08 0.84
C LEU A 38 4.50 0.94 1.79
N GLN A 39 4.44 1.22 3.10
CA GLN A 39 4.40 0.20 4.13
C GLN A 39 3.09 0.30 4.92
N VAL A 40 2.41 -0.84 5.04
CA VAL A 40 1.17 -1.01 5.80
C VAL A 40 1.47 -1.97 6.94
N VAL A 41 1.17 -1.58 8.17
CA VAL A 41 1.27 -2.44 9.36
C VAL A 41 -0.09 -2.46 10.03
N ALA A 42 -0.71 -3.62 10.13
CA ALA A 42 -2.08 -3.74 10.62
C ALA A 42 -2.20 -4.86 11.65
N PRO A 43 -3.02 -4.68 12.70
CA PRO A 43 -3.39 -5.76 13.60
C PRO A 43 -4.03 -6.94 12.86
N ASN A 44 -3.82 -8.16 13.36
CA ASN A 44 -4.40 -9.37 12.76
C ASN A 44 -5.93 -9.47 12.89
N ASP A 45 -6.55 -8.62 13.72
CA ASP A 45 -8.00 -8.48 13.76
C ASP A 45 -8.58 -7.94 12.44
N PHE A 46 -7.74 -7.34 11.58
CA PHE A 46 -8.11 -6.95 10.22
C PHE A 46 -7.77 -8.04 9.21
N GLY A 47 -8.82 -8.57 8.57
CA GLY A 47 -8.72 -9.47 7.43
C GLY A 47 -8.25 -8.77 6.15
N TRP A 48 -8.47 -7.46 6.02
CA TRP A 48 -7.82 -6.61 5.02
C TRP A 48 -7.83 -5.13 5.44
N CYS A 49 -6.87 -4.36 4.91
CA CYS A 49 -6.87 -2.90 4.97
C CYS A 49 -6.49 -2.30 3.62
N GLY A 50 -7.11 -1.16 3.29
CA GLY A 50 -6.90 -0.38 2.08
C GLY A 50 -6.36 1.01 2.38
N PHE A 51 -5.57 1.52 1.45
CA PHE A 51 -5.03 2.88 1.41
C PHE A 51 -5.49 3.55 0.12
N SER A 52 -6.06 4.75 0.24
CA SER A 52 -6.48 5.58 -0.89
C SER A 52 -5.49 6.71 -1.12
N TRP A 53 -4.89 6.71 -2.31
CA TRP A 53 -3.93 7.73 -2.75
C TRP A 53 -4.59 9.10 -3.03
N GLY A 54 -5.91 9.12 -3.27
CA GLY A 54 -6.69 10.34 -3.53
C GLY A 54 -7.60 10.78 -2.39
N GLY A 55 -7.57 10.12 -1.24
CA GLY A 55 -8.35 10.52 -0.06
C GLY A 55 -9.83 10.15 -0.06
N HIS A 56 -10.30 9.45 -1.09
CA HIS A 56 -11.67 8.95 -1.21
C HIS A 56 -11.70 7.56 -1.88
N MET A 57 -12.87 6.93 -2.00
CA MET A 57 -12.95 5.54 -2.48
C MET A 57 -12.85 5.44 -4.01
N THR A 58 -13.45 6.39 -4.72
CA THR A 58 -13.67 6.27 -6.17
C THR A 58 -12.60 7.02 -6.95
N GLN A 59 -12.36 6.64 -8.21
CA GLN A 59 -11.61 7.46 -9.19
C GLN A 59 -10.16 7.81 -8.82
N ASN A 60 -9.55 7.04 -7.91
CA ASN A 60 -8.12 7.12 -7.61
C ASN A 60 -7.55 5.72 -7.35
N PRO A 61 -6.22 5.53 -7.46
CA PRO A 61 -5.57 4.28 -7.11
C PRO A 61 -5.84 3.92 -5.64
N LEU A 62 -6.09 2.65 -5.39
CA LEU A 62 -6.27 2.07 -4.06
C LEU A 62 -5.25 0.94 -3.88
N SER A 63 -4.53 0.94 -2.77
CA SER A 63 -3.68 -0.19 -2.35
C SER A 63 -4.42 -0.99 -1.30
N VAL A 64 -4.87 -2.21 -1.63
CA VAL A 64 -5.60 -3.07 -0.68
C VAL A 64 -4.72 -4.25 -0.32
N GLY A 65 -4.43 -4.44 0.96
CA GLY A 65 -3.54 -5.49 1.45
C GLY A 65 -4.15 -6.33 2.56
N TRP A 66 -3.66 -7.57 2.68
CA TRP A 66 -4.12 -8.55 3.67
C TRP A 66 -3.09 -9.67 3.89
N PRO A 67 -3.17 -10.40 5.03
CA PRO A 67 -2.38 -11.60 5.25
C PRO A 67 -2.92 -12.76 4.40
N THR A 68 -2.04 -13.59 3.85
CA THR A 68 -2.42 -14.74 3.02
C THR A 68 -2.75 -15.99 3.84
N GLY A 69 -2.40 -16.00 5.13
CA GLY A 69 -2.57 -17.15 6.02
C GLY A 69 -1.55 -18.29 5.82
N VAL A 70 -0.57 -18.12 4.94
CA VAL A 70 0.47 -19.14 4.71
C VAL A 70 1.59 -19.04 5.75
N SER A 71 2.17 -20.18 6.13
CA SER A 71 3.32 -20.23 7.04
C SER A 71 4.66 -19.99 6.33
N SER A 72 4.75 -20.27 5.03
CA SER A 72 5.92 -20.06 4.18
C SER A 72 5.56 -19.41 2.83
N GLY A 73 6.52 -18.66 2.26
CA GLY A 73 6.30 -17.85 1.07
C GLY A 73 5.75 -16.45 1.41
N GLN A 74 4.92 -15.91 0.52
CA GLN A 74 4.39 -14.55 0.65
C GLN A 74 3.30 -14.50 1.74
N LYS A 75 3.66 -14.03 2.94
CA LYS A 75 2.77 -14.03 4.13
C LYS A 75 1.68 -12.95 4.13
N ALA A 76 1.86 -11.91 3.35
CA ALA A 76 0.87 -10.85 3.13
C ALA A 76 0.98 -10.36 1.69
N ILE A 77 -0.14 -10.00 1.08
CA ILE A 77 -0.20 -9.56 -0.31
C ILE A 77 -0.90 -8.22 -0.46
N ILE A 78 -0.55 -7.50 -1.51
CA ILE A 78 -1.19 -6.26 -1.91
C ILE A 78 -1.85 -6.39 -3.28
N SER A 79 -2.89 -5.61 -3.46
CA SER A 79 -3.70 -5.54 -4.65
C SER A 79 -3.86 -4.10 -5.11
N SER A 80 -3.59 -3.89 -6.40
CA SER A 80 -3.88 -2.63 -7.09
C SER A 80 -5.36 -2.58 -7.44
N ARG A 81 -6.08 -1.59 -6.92
CA ARG A 81 -7.53 -1.46 -7.11
C ARG A 81 -7.95 -0.06 -7.54
N MET A 82 -9.11 0.04 -8.16
CA MET A 82 -9.83 1.30 -8.37
C MET A 82 -11.34 1.03 -8.35
N ALA A 83 -12.10 1.92 -7.72
CA ALA A 83 -13.57 1.89 -7.77
C ALA A 83 -14.09 3.03 -8.65
N TYR A 84 -15.13 2.74 -9.44
CA TYR A 84 -15.82 3.75 -10.27
C TYR A 84 -17.18 4.15 -9.70
N GLY A 85 -17.55 3.63 -8.53
CA GLY A 85 -18.76 3.98 -7.79
C GLY A 85 -18.72 3.45 -6.36
N TYR A 86 -19.42 4.13 -5.44
CA TYR A 86 -19.39 3.83 -4.00
C TYR A 86 -20.04 2.49 -3.60
N TYR A 87 -20.90 1.94 -4.44
CA TYR A 87 -21.59 0.67 -4.21
C TYR A 87 -20.99 -0.50 -4.99
N ALA A 88 -19.86 -0.27 -5.67
CA ALA A 88 -19.15 -1.29 -6.43
C ALA A 88 -17.93 -1.78 -5.64
N VAL A 89 -17.65 -3.08 -5.73
CA VAL A 89 -16.38 -3.62 -5.26
C VAL A 89 -15.26 -3.05 -6.13
N PRO A 90 -14.18 -2.49 -5.54
CA PRO A 90 -13.03 -2.03 -6.32
C PRO A 90 -12.47 -3.18 -7.19
N LEU A 91 -12.29 -2.90 -8.48
CA LEU A 91 -11.77 -3.86 -9.45
C LEU A 91 -10.24 -3.76 -9.53
N PRO A 92 -9.54 -4.81 -10.02
CA PRO A 92 -8.11 -4.71 -10.33
C PRO A 92 -7.78 -3.50 -11.20
N TYR A 93 -6.71 -2.79 -10.87
CA TYR A 93 -6.27 -1.57 -11.55
C TYR A 93 -4.87 -1.74 -12.13
N ASP A 94 -4.78 -1.76 -13.46
CA ASP A 94 -3.52 -2.00 -14.18
C ASP A 94 -2.64 -0.74 -14.33
N GLY A 95 -3.13 0.43 -13.90
CA GLY A 95 -2.35 1.68 -13.95
C GLY A 95 -1.30 1.79 -12.84
N ALA A 96 -1.25 0.82 -11.91
CA ALA A 96 -0.22 0.76 -10.88
C ALA A 96 0.31 -0.67 -10.69
N THR A 97 1.62 -0.77 -10.50
CA THR A 97 2.36 -2.02 -10.30
C THR A 97 3.07 -2.00 -8.95
N TYR A 98 2.97 -3.10 -8.21
CA TYR A 98 3.58 -3.26 -6.91
C TYR A 98 4.72 -4.27 -6.97
N THR A 99 5.86 -3.90 -6.42
CA THR A 99 7.01 -4.80 -6.21
C THR A 99 7.27 -4.91 -4.72
N TYR A 100 7.30 -6.14 -4.19
CA TYR A 100 7.58 -6.36 -2.78
C TYR A 100 9.02 -6.01 -2.45
N LEU A 101 9.17 -5.37 -1.28
CA LEU A 101 10.45 -5.10 -0.65
C LEU A 101 10.56 -5.91 0.64
N VAL A 102 11.78 -5.96 1.18
CA VAL A 102 12.05 -6.50 2.53
C VAL A 102 11.07 -5.93 3.56
N GLY A 103 10.68 -6.77 4.53
CA GLY A 103 9.75 -6.42 5.60
C GLY A 103 8.29 -6.86 5.37
N THR A 104 7.95 -7.49 4.26
CA THR A 104 6.61 -8.09 4.11
C THR A 104 6.50 -9.39 4.91
N THR A 105 5.62 -9.42 5.91
CA THR A 105 5.53 -10.53 6.88
C THR A 105 4.17 -10.60 7.57
N SER A 106 3.94 -11.66 8.34
CA SER A 106 2.82 -11.79 9.27
C SER A 106 3.26 -12.60 10.49
N ASN A 107 2.86 -12.17 11.68
CA ASN A 107 3.13 -12.80 12.97
C ASN A 107 1.84 -12.89 13.80
N ASP A 108 1.91 -13.22 15.09
CA ASP A 108 0.73 -13.44 15.95
C ASP A 108 -0.09 -12.17 16.23
N THR A 109 0.49 -10.99 16.05
CA THR A 109 -0.14 -9.70 16.40
C THR A 109 -0.46 -8.83 15.19
N HIS A 110 0.39 -8.86 14.16
CA HIS A 110 0.30 -7.97 13.01
C HIS A 110 0.71 -8.66 11.73
N TRP A 111 0.16 -8.16 10.63
CA TRP A 111 0.71 -8.32 9.30
C TRP A 111 1.30 -7.00 8.80
N GLN A 112 2.36 -7.11 8.00
CA GLN A 112 3.07 -5.99 7.41
C GLN A 112 3.30 -6.25 5.93
N ILE A 113 3.10 -5.23 5.10
CA ILE A 113 3.45 -5.23 3.69
C ILE A 113 4.36 -4.04 3.44
N THR A 114 5.51 -4.26 2.80
CA THR A 114 6.39 -3.20 2.28
C THR A 114 6.52 -3.37 0.77
N THR A 115 6.11 -2.37 0.00
CA THR A 115 6.11 -2.45 -1.46
C THR A 115 6.55 -1.13 -2.08
N ARG A 116 7.31 -1.20 -3.17
CA ARG A 116 7.36 -0.11 -4.15
C ARG A 116 6.08 -0.13 -4.96
N CYS A 117 5.41 1.01 -5.10
CA CYS A 117 4.33 1.19 -6.06
C CYS A 117 4.73 2.18 -7.14
N GLN A 118 4.78 1.69 -8.38
CA GLN A 118 4.92 2.51 -9.57
C GLN A 118 3.53 2.76 -10.16
N GLY A 119 3.18 4.02 -10.45
CA GLY A 119 1.84 4.38 -10.95
C GLY A 119 0.83 4.81 -9.88
N CYS A 120 1.17 4.72 -8.59
CA CYS A 120 0.25 5.09 -7.50
C CYS A 120 0.10 6.61 -7.27
N THR A 121 1.13 7.40 -7.58
CA THR A 121 1.22 8.81 -7.18
C THR A 121 0.80 9.79 -8.27
N GLN A 122 0.49 9.28 -9.47
CA GLN A 122 0.02 10.06 -10.60
C GLN A 122 -1.07 9.28 -11.33
N TRP A 123 -2.21 9.90 -11.56
CA TRP A 123 -3.33 9.29 -12.29
C TRP A 123 -4.21 10.36 -12.90
N SER A 124 -4.99 9.95 -13.90
CA SER A 124 -6.05 10.74 -14.52
C SER A 124 -7.38 10.04 -14.28
N SER A 125 -8.39 10.80 -13.89
CA SER A 125 -9.75 10.29 -13.69
C SER A 125 -10.80 11.32 -14.11
N ALA A 126 -12.07 10.99 -13.87
CA ALA A 126 -13.16 11.95 -14.08
C ALA A 126 -13.04 13.19 -13.18
N ASP A 127 -12.29 13.10 -12.08
CA ASP A 127 -12.08 14.20 -11.12
C ASP A 127 -10.89 15.10 -11.49
N GLY A 128 -10.11 14.72 -12.51
CA GLY A 128 -8.98 15.48 -13.02
C GLY A 128 -7.68 14.68 -13.12
N ASP A 129 -6.59 15.42 -13.33
CA ASP A 129 -5.22 14.90 -13.34
C ASP A 129 -4.55 15.19 -12.00
N PHE A 130 -3.96 14.17 -11.40
CA PHE A 130 -3.35 14.23 -10.08
C PHE A 130 -1.87 13.84 -10.15
N ASN A 131 -1.02 14.57 -9.42
CA ASN A 131 0.40 14.26 -9.29
C ASN A 131 0.93 14.62 -7.89
N LEU A 132 0.99 13.63 -7.01
CA LEU A 132 1.44 13.81 -5.63
C LEU A 132 2.93 14.18 -5.52
N GLN A 133 3.75 13.95 -6.56
CA GLN A 133 5.16 14.36 -6.54
C GLN A 133 5.33 15.87 -6.55
N ASN A 134 4.35 16.60 -7.08
CA ASN A 134 4.37 18.06 -7.11
C ASN A 134 3.83 18.69 -5.82
N GLU A 135 3.25 17.88 -4.94
CA GLU A 135 2.56 18.37 -3.74
C GLU A 135 3.45 18.32 -2.49
N THR A 136 3.19 19.21 -1.54
CA THR A 136 3.83 19.19 -0.21
C THR A 136 2.95 18.57 0.86
N GLU A 137 1.66 18.42 0.57
CA GLU A 137 0.67 17.76 1.41
C GLU A 137 -0.33 17.01 0.53
N ALA A 138 -1.00 16.01 1.08
CA ALA A 138 -2.08 15.30 0.40
C ALA A 138 -3.17 14.88 1.38
N VAL A 139 -4.38 14.66 0.88
CA VAL A 139 -5.44 14.01 1.64
C VAL A 139 -5.45 12.52 1.26
N PHE A 140 -5.30 11.66 2.26
CA PHE A 140 -5.37 10.21 2.10
C PHE A 140 -6.51 9.63 2.93
N ALA A 141 -6.89 8.41 2.61
CA ALA A 141 -7.89 7.68 3.35
C ALA A 141 -7.49 6.23 3.55
N TYR A 142 -8.07 5.60 4.57
CA TYR A 142 -7.94 4.16 4.80
C TYR A 142 -9.32 3.53 4.96
N ALA A 143 -9.36 2.22 4.75
CA ALA A 143 -10.51 1.37 4.96
C ALA A 143 -10.05 0.01 5.48
N CYS A 144 -10.74 -0.62 6.42
CA CYS A 144 -10.40 -1.97 6.90
C CYS A 144 -11.65 -2.78 7.21
N SER A 145 -11.51 -4.10 7.13
CA SER A 145 -12.51 -5.07 7.54
C SER A 145 -11.84 -6.22 8.29
N SER A 146 -12.53 -6.78 9.28
CA SER A 146 -12.18 -8.04 9.94
C SER A 146 -12.52 -9.25 9.07
N VAL A 147 -13.35 -9.09 8.05
CA VAL A 147 -13.72 -10.17 7.12
C VAL A 147 -12.66 -10.25 6.02
N PRO A 148 -11.92 -11.36 5.89
CA PRO A 148 -10.90 -11.50 4.85
C PRO A 148 -11.52 -11.54 3.45
N PRO A 149 -10.72 -11.32 2.38
CA PRO A 149 -11.12 -11.62 1.02
C PRO A 149 -11.53 -13.08 0.82
N ASP A 150 -12.33 -13.37 -0.20
CA ASP A 150 -12.87 -14.72 -0.49
C ASP A 150 -11.76 -15.74 -0.77
N ASP A 151 -10.65 -15.29 -1.34
CA ASP A 151 -9.43 -16.05 -1.60
C ASP A 151 -8.20 -15.21 -1.19
N PRO A 152 -7.72 -15.37 0.06
CA PRO A 152 -6.58 -14.62 0.56
C PRO A 152 -5.27 -14.85 -0.21
N ALA A 153 -5.16 -15.91 -1.00
CA ALA A 153 -3.95 -16.20 -1.80
C ALA A 153 -3.92 -15.45 -3.14
N SER A 154 -5.05 -14.89 -3.59
CA SER A 154 -5.17 -14.20 -4.89
C SER A 154 -5.30 -12.70 -4.72
N ASN A 155 -4.37 -11.92 -5.26
CA ASN A 155 -4.46 -10.46 -5.22
C ASN A 155 -5.63 -9.90 -6.05
N SER A 156 -6.29 -10.69 -6.90
CA SER A 156 -7.50 -10.29 -7.63
C SER A 156 -8.80 -10.72 -6.93
N SER A 157 -8.71 -11.34 -5.75
CA SER A 157 -9.86 -11.81 -4.98
C SER A 157 -10.90 -10.72 -4.70
N THR A 158 -12.17 -11.10 -4.62
CA THR A 158 -13.22 -10.20 -4.17
C THR A 158 -13.23 -10.12 -2.65
N PHE A 159 -13.82 -9.06 -2.10
CA PHE A 159 -13.91 -8.83 -0.67
C PHE A 159 -15.14 -8.00 -0.35
N ASN A 160 -15.61 -8.11 0.90
CA ASN A 160 -16.76 -7.38 1.40
C ASN A 160 -16.40 -5.93 1.77
N ILE A 161 -17.43 -5.11 2.03
CA ILE A 161 -17.28 -3.71 2.44
C ILE A 161 -16.47 -3.56 3.75
N HIS A 162 -15.73 -2.46 3.88
CA HIS A 162 -15.05 -2.11 5.13
C HIS A 162 -16.04 -1.73 6.24
N GLU A 163 -15.62 -1.94 7.49
CA GLU A 163 -16.36 -1.50 8.68
C GLU A 163 -15.65 -0.38 9.44
N GLN A 164 -14.35 -0.16 9.18
CA GLN A 164 -13.59 0.98 9.70
C GLN A 164 -12.96 1.77 8.56
N PHE A 165 -13.01 3.08 8.64
CA PHE A 165 -12.42 3.97 7.64
C PHE A 165 -12.08 5.32 8.26
N GLY A 166 -11.21 6.08 7.59
CA GLY A 166 -10.85 7.41 8.02
C GLY A 166 -10.14 8.18 6.91
N ILE A 167 -10.17 9.50 7.00
CA ILE A 167 -9.53 10.44 6.08
C ILE A 167 -8.59 11.33 6.90
N TRP A 168 -7.41 11.64 6.38
CA TRP A 168 -6.47 12.53 7.04
C TRP A 168 -5.68 13.37 6.04
N GLY A 169 -5.23 14.56 6.49
CA GLY A 169 -4.21 15.34 5.79
C GLY A 169 -2.81 14.83 6.15
N HIS A 170 -1.95 14.67 5.15
CA HIS A 170 -0.63 14.09 5.29
C HIS A 170 0.44 15.02 4.73
N ASP A 171 1.46 15.31 5.54
CA ASP A 171 2.64 16.05 5.12
C ASP A 171 3.58 15.15 4.30
N LEU A 172 3.81 15.54 3.04
CA LEU A 172 4.66 14.82 2.09
C LEU A 172 6.12 15.32 2.13
N SER A 173 6.41 16.46 2.76
CA SER A 173 7.78 16.96 2.86
C SER A 173 8.69 15.98 3.60
N GLY A 174 8.16 15.26 4.59
CA GLY A 174 8.87 14.19 5.30
C GLY A 174 8.94 12.86 4.55
N ALA A 175 8.19 12.70 3.46
CA ALA A 175 8.16 11.48 2.65
C ALA A 175 9.20 11.51 1.51
N LYS A 176 9.52 12.68 0.96
CA LYS A 176 10.45 12.82 -0.17
C LYS A 176 11.91 12.65 0.26
N ASN A 177 12.69 11.87 -0.48
CA ASN A 177 14.09 11.61 -0.14
C ASN A 177 14.96 11.23 -1.34
N ALA A 178 16.15 11.83 -1.46
CA ALA A 178 17.16 11.48 -2.47
C ALA A 178 17.63 10.01 -2.43
N SER A 179 17.60 9.34 -1.26
CA SER A 179 18.01 7.94 -1.12
C SER A 179 16.97 6.92 -1.60
N PHE A 180 15.83 7.37 -2.13
CA PHE A 180 14.72 6.49 -2.54
C PHE A 180 15.14 5.36 -3.50
N SER A 181 15.91 5.68 -4.53
CA SER A 181 16.36 4.69 -5.52
C SER A 181 17.26 3.63 -4.88
N GLU A 182 18.17 4.04 -4.00
CA GLU A 182 19.04 3.12 -3.25
C GLU A 182 18.23 2.22 -2.32
N TRP A 183 17.18 2.74 -1.68
CA TRP A 183 16.30 1.96 -0.82
C TRP A 183 15.57 0.88 -1.60
N VAL A 184 15.03 1.21 -2.78
CA VAL A 184 14.38 0.24 -3.67
C VAL A 184 15.38 -0.84 -4.07
N GLU A 185 16.59 -0.48 -4.50
CA GLU A 185 17.60 -1.44 -4.93
C GLU A 185 18.02 -2.38 -3.78
N LYS A 186 18.37 -1.83 -2.62
CA LYS A 186 18.85 -2.60 -1.46
C LYS A 186 17.80 -3.52 -0.86
N ASN A 187 16.52 -3.14 -0.95
CA ASN A 187 15.41 -3.91 -0.37
C ASN A 187 14.61 -4.71 -1.40
N SER A 188 15.05 -4.77 -2.67
CA SER A 188 14.38 -5.54 -3.70
C SER A 188 14.33 -7.01 -3.32
N TYR A 189 13.13 -7.59 -3.29
CA TYR A 189 12.95 -9.01 -3.01
C TYR A 189 13.35 -9.83 -4.25
N THR A 190 14.53 -10.43 -4.24
CA THR A 190 14.89 -11.48 -5.20
C THR A 190 14.24 -12.79 -4.77
N GLU A 191 13.21 -13.22 -5.51
CA GLU A 191 12.68 -14.59 -5.46
C GLU A 191 13.79 -15.57 -5.87
N THR A 192 14.69 -15.87 -4.93
CA THR A 192 15.62 -16.99 -5.11
C THR A 192 14.83 -18.26 -4.79
N GLN A 193 14.21 -18.82 -5.83
CA GLN A 193 13.88 -20.25 -5.98
C GLN A 193 12.96 -20.90 -4.92
N GLU A 194 11.64 -20.64 -4.89
CA GLU A 194 10.70 -21.66 -4.37
C GLU A 194 9.25 -21.65 -4.92
N ARG A 195 8.89 -20.89 -5.97
CA ARG A 195 7.55 -21.07 -6.58
C ARG A 195 7.57 -21.12 -8.10
N ARG A 196 7.80 -22.35 -8.60
CA ARG A 196 7.22 -22.80 -9.87
C ARG A 196 5.70 -22.84 -9.68
N TRP A 197 5.00 -21.81 -10.14
CA TRP A 197 3.60 -21.94 -10.48
C TRP A 197 3.54 -22.46 -11.91
N SER A 198 3.24 -23.75 -12.07
CA SER A 198 2.81 -24.30 -13.36
C SER A 198 1.32 -24.01 -13.53
N ALA A 199 0.98 -23.57 -14.74
CA ALA A 199 -0.36 -23.29 -15.24
C ALA A 199 -1.32 -24.48 -15.12
#